data_AF-A0A449A9S2-F1
#
_entry.id   AF-A0A449A9S2-F1
#
_cell.length_a   1.000
_cell.length_b   1.000
_cell.length_c   1.000
_cell.angle_alpha   90.00
_cell.angle_beta   90.00
_cell.angle_gamma   90.00
#
_symmetry.space_group_name_H-M   'P 1'
#
loop_
_entity.id
_entity.type
_entity.pdbx_description
1 polymer ?
#
loop_
_entity_poly.entity_id
_entity_poly.type
_entity_poly.pdbx_seq_one_letter_code
_entity_poly.pdbx_strand_id
1 'polypeptide(L)'
;MSIFEFDYKNDLDMFKSESEATSKKVSSLAKFCEFIFLIALVFQLICVLLFYVVGLNNVWEKVLAYSFVAIDIILFIYAFIRLGAFLSFRKSYKLAKIDDLENSKKAYKAYKIFIFDFKCFKKINN
;
A
#
# COMPACT_ATOMS: atom_id res chain seq x y z
N MET A 1 21.39 -14.85 7.75
CA MET A 1 20.83 -13.68 7.02
C MET A 1 19.38 -13.50 7.45
N SER A 2 18.89 -12.26 7.61
CA SER A 2 17.45 -12.05 7.86
C SER A 2 16.65 -12.22 6.56
N ILE A 3 15.36 -12.60 6.66
CA ILE A 3 14.49 -12.71 5.46
C ILE A 3 14.44 -11.35 4.74
N PHE A 4 14.39 -10.26 5.50
CA PHE A 4 14.48 -8.90 4.98
C PHE A 4 15.73 -8.66 4.11
N GLU A 5 16.90 -9.11 4.55
CA GLU A 5 18.15 -8.93 3.80
C GLU A 5 18.22 -9.78 2.54
N PHE A 6 17.65 -10.98 2.58
CA PHE A 6 17.50 -11.84 1.41
C PHE A 6 16.60 -11.18 0.36
N ASP A 7 15.42 -10.76 0.76
CA ASP A 7 14.45 -10.12 -0.12
C ASP A 7 15.00 -8.80 -0.71
N TYR A 8 15.68 -8.00 0.11
CA TYR A 8 16.32 -6.76 -0.35
C TYR A 8 17.42 -7.04 -1.36
N LYS A 9 18.26 -8.06 -1.14
CA LYS A 9 19.34 -8.40 -2.06
C LYS A 9 18.79 -8.84 -3.42
N ASN A 10 17.78 -9.72 -3.42
CA ASN A 10 17.13 -10.16 -4.66
C ASN A 10 16.51 -8.98 -5.43
N ASP A 11 15.79 -8.10 -4.74
CA ASP A 11 15.20 -6.92 -5.38
C ASP A 11 16.28 -5.92 -5.84
N LEU A 12 17.39 -5.78 -5.10
CA LEU A 12 18.53 -4.92 -5.49
C LEU A 12 19.20 -5.40 -6.78
N ASP A 13 19.41 -6.72 -6.92
CA ASP A 13 19.97 -7.33 -8.13
C ASP A 13 19.03 -7.10 -9.34
N MET A 14 17.71 -7.14 -9.12
CA MET A 14 16.72 -6.77 -10.13
C MET A 14 16.73 -5.27 -10.46
N PHE A 15 16.93 -4.39 -9.47
CA PHE A 15 17.00 -2.94 -9.67
C PHE A 15 18.20 -2.53 -10.52
N LYS A 16 19.37 -3.13 -10.26
CA LYS A 16 20.62 -2.81 -10.96
C LYS A 16 20.68 -3.37 -12.38
N SER A 17 19.98 -4.46 -12.65
CA SER A 17 19.90 -5.06 -13.99
C SER A 17 18.90 -4.37 -14.93
N GLU A 18 18.21 -3.32 -14.48
CA GLU A 18 17.11 -2.65 -15.21
C GLU A 18 16.09 -3.62 -15.82
N SER A 19 15.83 -4.71 -15.12
CA SER A 19 14.98 -5.78 -15.64
C SER A 19 13.55 -5.28 -15.90
N GLU A 20 12.92 -5.80 -16.96
CA GLU A 20 11.49 -5.62 -17.23
C GLU A 20 10.63 -6.05 -16.02
N ALA A 21 11.14 -6.96 -15.19
CA ALA A 21 10.49 -7.39 -13.97
C ALA A 21 10.38 -6.27 -12.91
N THR A 22 11.37 -5.38 -12.81
CA THR A 22 11.32 -4.22 -11.90
C THR A 22 10.26 -3.21 -12.36
N SER A 23 10.22 -2.89 -13.66
CA SER A 23 9.22 -1.96 -14.20
C SER A 23 7.80 -2.52 -14.05
N LYS A 24 7.61 -3.83 -14.30
CA LYS A 24 6.35 -4.54 -14.03
C LYS A 24 5.94 -4.49 -12.56
N LYS A 25 6.88 -4.69 -11.63
CA LYS A 25 6.60 -4.64 -10.17
C LYS A 25 6.19 -3.23 -9.71
N VAL A 26 6.92 -2.19 -10.13
CA VAL A 26 6.57 -0.79 -9.83
C VAL A 26 5.19 -0.44 -10.41
N SER A 27 4.93 -0.82 -11.67
CA SER A 27 3.65 -0.56 -12.34
C SER A 27 2.49 -1.31 -11.66
N SER A 28 2.71 -2.57 -11.27
CA SER A 28 1.71 -3.37 -10.56
C SER A 28 1.32 -2.76 -9.23
N LEU A 29 2.30 -2.31 -8.43
CA LEU A 29 2.03 -1.62 -7.17
C LEU A 29 1.27 -0.29 -7.37
N ALA A 30 1.60 0.47 -8.42
CA ALA A 30 0.88 1.70 -8.76
C ALA A 30 -0.59 1.40 -9.12
N LYS A 31 -0.83 0.48 -10.04
CA LYS A 31 -2.19 0.09 -10.47
C LYS A 31 -3.02 -0.45 -9.32
N PHE A 32 -2.40 -1.24 -8.44
CA PHE A 32 -3.11 -1.76 -7.27
C PHE A 32 -3.47 -0.63 -6.29
N CYS A 33 -2.58 0.34 -6.07
CA CYS A 33 -2.88 1.53 -5.29
C CYS A 33 -4.04 2.33 -5.91
N GLU A 34 -3.98 2.63 -7.21
CA GLU A 34 -5.03 3.35 -7.95
C GLU A 34 -6.39 2.64 -7.84
N PHE A 35 -6.40 1.31 -7.98
CA PHE A 35 -7.60 0.50 -7.86
C PHE A 35 -8.25 0.61 -6.48
N ILE A 36 -7.47 0.55 -5.41
CA ILE A 36 -7.99 0.69 -4.04
C ILE A 36 -8.53 2.11 -3.79
N PHE A 37 -7.86 3.15 -4.29
CA PHE A 37 -8.37 4.52 -4.22
C PHE A 37 -9.69 4.67 -4.98
N LEU A 38 -9.82 4.05 -6.16
CA LEU A 38 -11.06 4.07 -6.92
C LEU A 38 -12.21 3.42 -6.14
N ILE A 39 -11.97 2.28 -5.47
CA ILE A 39 -12.97 1.64 -4.61
C ILE A 39 -13.38 2.57 -3.46
N ALA A 40 -12.41 3.19 -2.78
CA ALA A 40 -12.69 4.12 -1.69
C ALA A 40 -13.52 5.33 -2.17
N LEU A 41 -13.18 5.90 -3.34
CA LEU A 41 -13.95 7.00 -3.93
C LEU A 41 -15.39 6.60 -4.29
N VAL A 42 -15.59 5.40 -4.83
CA VAL A 42 -16.94 4.88 -5.12
C VAL A 42 -17.74 4.71 -3.83
N PHE A 43 -17.12 4.21 -2.76
CA PHE A 43 -17.77 4.10 -1.45
C PHE A 43 -18.12 5.46 -0.86
N GLN A 44 -17.21 6.43 -0.96
CA GLN A 44 -17.48 7.81 -0.53
C GLN A 44 -18.68 8.42 -1.26
N LEU A 45 -18.81 8.17 -2.57
CA LEU A 45 -19.99 8.61 -3.34
C LEU A 45 -21.28 7.95 -2.83
N ILE A 46 -21.25 6.64 -2.52
CA ILE A 46 -22.40 5.94 -1.92
C ILE A 46 -22.76 6.57 -0.57
N CYS A 47 -21.78 6.85 0.29
CA CYS A 47 -21.98 7.53 1.56
C CYS A 47 -22.65 8.90 1.35
N VAL A 48 -22.10 9.75 0.48
CA VAL A 48 -22.68 11.08 0.19
C VAL A 48 -24.12 10.97 -0.30
N LEU A 49 -24.42 10.02 -1.20
CA LEU A 49 -25.78 9.80 -1.70
C LEU A 49 -26.73 9.35 -0.57
N LEU A 50 -26.29 8.45 0.32
CA LEU A 50 -27.09 8.03 1.47
C LEU A 50 -27.45 9.20 2.39
N PHE A 51 -26.49 10.08 2.70
CA PHE A 51 -26.76 11.25 3.57
C PHE A 51 -27.57 12.34 2.88
N TYR A 52 -27.39 12.55 1.58
CA TYR A 52 -28.05 13.64 0.85
C TYR A 52 -29.47 13.29 0.37
N VAL A 53 -29.72 12.01 0.00
CA VAL A 53 -30.98 11.58 -0.63
C VAL A 53 -31.96 10.98 0.38
N VAL A 54 -31.48 10.21 1.36
CA VAL A 54 -32.37 9.35 2.16
C VAL A 54 -33.06 10.13 3.30
N GLY A 55 -32.45 11.21 3.80
CA GLY A 55 -32.98 11.96 4.95
C GLY A 55 -33.06 11.07 6.20
N LEU A 56 -32.05 11.15 7.07
CA LEU A 56 -31.88 10.23 8.20
C LEU A 56 -32.91 10.42 9.32
N ASN A 57 -34.13 9.92 9.11
CA ASN A 57 -35.28 10.15 9.97
C ASN A 57 -35.42 9.04 11.03
N ASN A 58 -35.07 7.79 10.69
CA ASN A 58 -35.18 6.65 11.60
C ASN A 58 -33.83 6.20 12.20
N VAL A 59 -33.87 5.56 13.37
CA VAL A 59 -32.67 5.05 14.06
C VAL A 59 -31.92 4.02 13.20
N TRP A 60 -32.63 3.14 12.49
CA TRP A 60 -32.03 2.13 11.62
C TRP A 60 -31.28 2.72 10.42
N GLU A 61 -31.83 3.78 9.81
CA GLU A 61 -31.18 4.50 8.71
C GLU A 61 -29.89 5.16 9.19
N LYS A 62 -29.87 5.73 10.40
CA LYS A 62 -28.67 6.28 11.02
C LYS A 62 -27.61 5.21 11.26
N VAL A 63 -27.99 4.07 11.85
CA VAL A 63 -27.07 2.94 12.08
C VAL A 63 -26.46 2.45 10.77
N LEU A 64 -27.26 2.31 9.72
CA LEU A 64 -26.78 1.92 8.40
C LEU A 64 -25.83 2.97 7.83
N ALA A 65 -26.19 4.26 7.84
CA ALA A 65 -25.34 5.32 7.32
C ALA A 65 -23.99 5.38 8.05
N TYR A 66 -23.98 5.27 9.38
CA TYR A 66 -22.74 5.26 10.16
C TYR A 66 -21.88 4.01 9.91
N SER A 67 -22.47 2.84 9.65
CA SER A 67 -21.69 1.65 9.31
C SER A 67 -21.01 1.79 7.94
N PHE A 68 -21.69 2.40 6.96
CA PHE A 68 -21.08 2.75 5.68
C PHE A 68 -19.92 3.75 5.82
N VAL A 69 -20.07 4.77 6.67
CA VAL A 69 -18.98 5.71 6.98
C VAL A 69 -17.79 4.99 7.63
N ALA A 70 -18.04 4.05 8.55
CA ALA A 70 -16.96 3.28 9.17
C ALA A 70 -16.20 2.44 8.14
N ILE A 71 -16.91 1.80 7.20
CA ILE A 71 -16.30 1.04 6.10
C ILE A 71 -15.48 1.97 5.20
N ASP A 72 -16.02 3.13 4.84
CA ASP A 72 -15.33 4.12 4.01
C ASP A 72 -14.01 4.59 4.64
N ILE A 73 -14.03 4.92 5.94
CA ILE A 73 -12.81 5.28 6.69
C ILE A 73 -11.77 4.16 6.62
N ILE A 74 -12.18 2.90 6.82
CA ILE A 74 -11.28 1.73 6.73
C ILE A 74 -10.70 1.59 5.32
N LEU A 75 -11.51 1.79 4.28
CA LEU A 75 -11.06 1.75 2.89
C LEU A 75 -10.02 2.84 2.60
N PHE A 76 -10.23 4.07 3.05
CA PHE A 76 -9.26 5.14 2.88
C PHE A 76 -7.96 4.88 3.65
N ILE A 77 -8.05 4.41 4.90
CA ILE A 77 -6.85 4.01 5.67
C ILE A 77 -6.05 2.96 4.89
N TYR A 78 -6.73 1.95 4.36
CA TYR A 78 -6.09 0.91 3.55
C TYR A 78 -5.50 1.46 2.23
N ALA A 79 -6.20 2.38 1.57
CA ALA A 79 -5.69 3.08 0.38
C ALA A 79 -4.39 3.83 0.68
N PHE A 80 -4.32 4.56 1.79
CA PHE A 80 -3.13 5.27 2.22
C PHE A 80 -1.98 4.33 2.60
N ILE A 81 -2.27 3.18 3.23
CA ILE A 81 -1.27 2.14 3.48
C ILE A 81 -0.67 1.64 2.16
N ARG A 82 -1.52 1.39 1.15
CA ARG A 82 -1.06 0.96 -0.19
C ARG A 82 -0.26 2.03 -0.93
N LEU A 83 -0.65 3.31 -0.79
CA LEU A 83 0.15 4.43 -1.28
C LEU A 83 1.52 4.48 -0.60
N GLY A 84 1.56 4.29 0.72
CA GLY A 84 2.79 4.19 1.50
C GLY A 84 3.71 3.07 1.00
N ALA A 85 3.15 1.89 0.70
CA ALA A 85 3.89 0.77 0.11
C ALA A 85 4.47 1.15 -1.26
N PHE A 86 3.66 1.70 -2.16
CA PHE A 86 4.10 2.11 -3.49
C PHE A 86 5.21 3.17 -3.44
N LEU A 87 5.01 4.24 -2.67
CA LEU A 87 5.97 5.33 -2.54
C LEU A 87 7.29 4.84 -1.92
N SER A 88 7.22 3.99 -0.90
CA SER A 88 8.41 3.43 -0.24
C SER A 88 9.20 2.53 -1.19
N PHE A 89 8.52 1.66 -1.95
CA PHE A 89 9.16 0.80 -2.93
C PHE A 89 9.79 1.61 -4.08
N ARG A 90 9.06 2.58 -4.62
CA ARG A 90 9.56 3.49 -5.65
C ARG A 90 10.76 4.30 -5.17
N LYS A 91 10.75 4.75 -3.92
CA LYS A 91 11.87 5.46 -3.29
C LYS A 91 13.09 4.55 -3.15
N SER A 92 12.91 3.32 -2.69
CA SER A 92 14.00 2.33 -2.60
C SER A 92 14.64 2.09 -3.98
N TYR A 93 13.82 1.85 -5.01
CA TYR A 93 14.31 1.70 -6.38
C TYR A 93 15.12 2.91 -6.87
N LYS A 94 14.62 4.14 -6.67
CA LYS A 94 15.33 5.37 -7.07
C LYS A 94 16.66 5.55 -6.34
N LEU A 95 16.70 5.26 -5.04
CA LEU A 95 17.91 5.39 -4.23
C LEU A 95 18.95 4.33 -4.59
N ALA A 96 18.52 3.09 -4.87
CA ALA A 96 19.39 2.03 -5.34
C ALA A 96 20.09 2.38 -6.66
N LYS A 97 19.42 3.13 -7.56
CA LYS A 97 20.00 3.58 -8.83
C LYS A 97 21.10 4.63 -8.70
N ILE A 98 21.09 5.41 -7.63
CA ILE A 98 22.13 6.41 -7.34
C ILE A 98 23.19 5.88 -6.35
N ASP A 99 23.24 4.55 -6.18
CA ASP A 99 24.10 3.82 -5.23
C ASP A 99 23.98 4.27 -3.75
N ASP A 100 22.87 4.93 -3.37
CA ASP A 100 22.53 5.21 -1.98
C ASP A 100 21.86 3.99 -1.33
N LEU A 101 22.69 2.98 -1.04
CA LEU A 101 22.23 1.68 -0.54
C LEU A 101 21.66 1.76 0.88
N GLU A 102 22.15 2.68 1.71
CA GLU A 102 21.69 2.80 3.10
C GLU A 102 20.24 3.33 3.15
N ASN A 103 19.98 4.43 2.44
CA ASN A 103 18.62 4.99 2.39
C ASN A 103 17.68 4.13 1.55
N SER A 104 18.19 3.43 0.53
CA SER A 104 17.42 2.43 -0.21
C SER A 104 16.93 1.30 0.71
N LYS A 105 17.82 0.72 1.53
CA LYS A 105 17.46 -0.34 2.50
C LYS A 105 16.43 0.15 3.52
N LYS A 106 16.56 1.39 4.00
CA LYS A 106 15.57 2.03 4.90
C LYS A 106 14.19 2.15 4.23
N ALA A 107 14.13 2.63 2.98
CA ALA A 107 12.90 2.74 2.22
C ALA A 107 12.27 1.37 1.92
N TYR A 108 13.08 0.36 1.63
CA TYR A 108 12.61 -1.01 1.41
C TYR A 108 12.00 -1.62 2.68
N LYS A 109 12.59 -1.34 3.85
CA LYS A 109 12.01 -1.73 5.14
C LYS A 109 10.64 -1.10 5.37
N ALA A 110 10.48 0.18 5.05
CA ALA A 110 9.18 0.84 5.11
C ALA A 110 8.16 0.18 4.18
N TYR A 111 8.55 -0.18 2.95
CA TYR A 111 7.71 -0.94 2.03
C TYR A 111 7.23 -2.27 2.66
N LYS A 112 8.13 -3.06 3.24
CA LYS A 112 7.79 -4.33 3.92
C LYS A 112 6.79 -4.14 5.08
N ILE A 113 6.91 -3.04 5.83
CA ILE A 113 5.97 -2.68 6.90
C ILE A 113 4.60 -2.34 6.31
N PHE A 114 4.53 -1.52 5.25
CA PHE A 114 3.26 -1.13 4.64
C PHE A 114 2.52 -2.29 3.95
N ILE A 115 3.23 -3.35 3.51
CA ILE A 115 2.57 -4.57 3.02
C ILE A 115 2.24 -5.57 4.14
N PHE A 116 2.46 -5.20 5.41
CA PHE A 116 2.27 -6.05 6.59
C PHE A 116 3.09 -7.36 6.58
N ASP A 117 4.25 -7.36 5.93
CA ASP A 117 5.14 -8.51 5.91
C ASP A 117 6.04 -8.53 7.16
N PHE A 118 5.45 -8.88 8.31
CA PHE A 118 6.20 -9.01 9.56
C PHE A 118 7.12 -10.23 9.60
N LYS A 119 6.95 -11.17 8.66
CA LYS A 119 7.84 -12.33 8.55
C LYS A 119 9.25 -11.90 8.13
N CYS A 120 9.41 -10.76 7.46
CA CYS A 120 10.72 -10.24 7.07
C CYS A 120 11.69 -10.02 8.25
N PHE A 121 11.18 -9.83 9.47
CA PHE A 121 12.00 -9.67 10.68
C PHE A 121 12.50 -10.98 11.29
N LYS A 122 12.01 -12.13 10.82
CA LYS A 122 12.52 -13.44 11.25
C LYS A 122 13.89 -13.70 10.62
N LYS A 123 14.75 -14.40 11.37
CA LYS A 123 16.00 -14.95 10.84
C LYS A 123 15.66 -16.15 9.96
N ILE A 124 16.41 -16.33 8.89
CA ILE A 124 16.43 -17.59 8.15
C ILE A 124 17.15 -18.58 9.06
N ASN A 125 16.42 -19.55 9.63
CA ASN A 125 17.06 -20.71 10.25
C ASN A 125 17.60 -21.58 9.11
N ASN A 126 18.89 -21.87 9.15
CA ASN A 126 19.48 -22.96 8.37
C ASN A 126 18.91 -24.30 8.84
#